data_AF-A0A483KC01-F1
#
_entry.id   AF-A0A483KC01-F1
#
_cell.length_a   1.000
_cell.length_b   1.000
_cell.length_c   1.000
_cell.angle_alpha   90.00
_cell.angle_beta   90.00
_cell.angle_gamma   90.00
#
_symmetry.space_group_name_H-M   'P 1'
#
loop_
_entity.id
_entity.type
_entity.pdbx_description
1 polymer ?
#
loop_
_entity_poly.entity_id
_entity_poly.type
_entity_poly.pdbx_seq_one_letter_code
_entity_poly.pdbx_strand_id
1 'polypeptide(L)'
;MLFAPPALKKQRVPNRKKPSEKRSRYMETTPEYSTRNGYAIYAYKGVVIEKRMNVYYIAKRIQIKGFPEEVIKKMEGTFTAAYILKDLIDFGLESVDAKRHAEVRERLKNWKCPHCATITLLDAKHKHVVWKYVKNEWGEEDRIDTGRRRLKCHYCMEETLMEEVEYVSDETVF
;
A
#
# COMPACT_ATOMS: atom_id res chain seq x y z
N MET A 1 -36.81 12.97 -13.68
CA MET A 1 -35.60 12.36 -13.07
C MET A 1 -34.66 13.50 -12.70
N LEU A 2 -34.57 13.86 -11.42
CA LEU A 2 -33.72 14.95 -10.93
C LEU A 2 -32.48 14.36 -10.26
N PHE A 3 -31.51 13.93 -11.07
CA PHE A 3 -30.17 13.66 -10.55
C PHE A 3 -29.43 14.99 -10.48
N ALA A 4 -29.44 15.62 -9.31
CA ALA A 4 -28.52 16.73 -9.04
C ALA A 4 -27.08 16.19 -9.21
N PRO A 5 -26.23 16.82 -10.05
CA PRO A 5 -24.86 16.39 -10.18
C PRO A 5 -24.14 16.53 -8.82
N PRO A 6 -23.27 15.58 -8.44
CA PRO A 6 -22.60 15.62 -7.16
C PRO A 6 -21.80 16.92 -7.03
N ALA A 7 -22.08 17.67 -5.96
CA ALA A 7 -21.40 18.93 -5.69
C ALA A 7 -19.90 18.67 -5.46
N LEU A 8 -19.07 19.09 -6.42
CA LEU A 8 -17.61 18.99 -6.32
C LEU A 8 -17.14 19.93 -5.21
N LYS A 9 -16.47 19.37 -4.20
CA LYS A 9 -15.92 20.15 -3.09
C LYS A 9 -14.77 21.02 -3.63
N LYS A 10 -15.00 22.32 -3.70
CA LYS A 10 -13.97 23.32 -4.00
C LYS A 10 -13.23 23.65 -2.71
N GLN A 11 -11.91 23.50 -2.71
CA GLN A 11 -11.08 23.89 -1.57
C GLN A 11 -10.09 24.95 -2.05
N ARG A 12 -10.15 26.15 -1.46
CA ARG A 12 -9.17 27.19 -1.72
C ARG A 12 -7.80 26.70 -1.29
N VAL A 13 -6.82 26.82 -2.18
CA VAL A 13 -5.43 26.49 -1.85
C VAL A 13 -4.89 27.63 -0.99
N PRO A 14 -4.50 27.40 0.28
CA PRO A 14 -3.87 28.45 1.06
C PRO A 14 -2.59 28.91 0.35
N ASN A 15 -2.41 30.22 0.24
CA ASN A 15 -1.30 30.86 -0.46
C ASN A 15 0.03 30.43 0.19
N ARG A 16 0.61 29.36 -0.34
CA ARG A 16 1.81 28.75 0.20
C ARG A 16 2.98 29.56 -0.35
N LYS A 17 3.69 30.29 0.51
CA LYS A 17 5.03 30.84 0.17
C LYS A 17 5.78 29.74 -0.56
N LYS A 18 6.22 30.01 -1.81
CA LYS A 18 6.95 29.06 -2.65
C LYS A 18 7.96 28.35 -1.75
N PRO A 19 7.81 27.04 -1.49
CA PRO A 19 8.82 26.34 -0.73
C PRO A 19 10.09 26.47 -1.56
N SER A 20 11.13 27.11 -1.01
CA SER A 20 12.49 27.01 -1.53
C SER A 20 12.71 25.56 -1.89
N GLU A 21 12.78 25.24 -3.19
CA GLU A 21 12.86 23.91 -3.80
C GLU A 21 13.11 22.78 -2.80
N LYS A 22 12.08 22.46 -2.00
CA LYS A 22 12.21 21.43 -0.98
C LYS A 22 12.06 20.19 -1.81
N ARG A 23 13.21 19.61 -2.21
CA ARG A 23 13.34 18.22 -2.65
C ARG A 23 12.19 17.48 -2.02
N SER A 24 11.25 17.05 -2.87
CA SER A 24 10.01 16.47 -2.40
C SER A 24 10.34 15.52 -1.25
N ARG A 25 9.64 15.59 -0.11
CA ARG A 25 9.88 14.64 1.01
C ARG A 25 9.84 13.17 0.58
N TYR A 26 9.28 12.92 -0.61
CA TYR A 26 9.25 11.66 -1.33
C TYR A 26 10.60 11.22 -1.93
N MET A 27 11.54 12.12 -2.17
CA MET A 27 12.88 11.80 -2.68
C MET A 27 13.90 11.52 -1.56
N GLU A 28 13.66 11.94 -0.32
CA GLU A 28 14.62 11.76 0.79
C GLU A 28 14.37 10.52 1.66
N THR A 29 13.26 9.81 1.51
CA THR A 29 12.92 8.67 2.41
C THR A 29 12.92 7.28 1.78
N THR A 30 13.41 7.13 0.54
CA THR A 30 13.38 5.83 -0.12
C THR A 30 14.67 5.61 -0.91
N PRO A 31 15.76 5.17 -0.26
CA PRO A 31 16.86 4.59 -1.01
C PRO A 31 16.30 3.34 -1.72
N GLU A 32 16.23 3.40 -3.05
CA GLU A 32 16.42 2.23 -3.90
C GLU A 32 15.41 1.07 -3.74
N TYR A 33 14.11 1.36 -3.62
CA TYR A 33 13.06 0.34 -3.75
C TYR A 33 12.79 0.01 -5.23
N SER A 34 13.79 -0.54 -5.91
CA SER A 34 13.64 -1.14 -7.23
C SER A 34 13.36 -2.63 -7.09
N THR A 35 12.47 -3.18 -7.93
CA THR A 35 12.33 -4.65 -8.11
C THR A 35 13.67 -5.30 -8.50
N ARG A 36 14.58 -4.52 -9.09
CA ARG A 36 15.95 -4.94 -9.43
C ARG A 36 16.78 -5.30 -8.20
N ASN A 37 16.45 -4.74 -7.04
CA ASN A 37 17.09 -5.06 -5.75
C ASN A 37 16.36 -6.19 -5.00
N GLY A 38 15.34 -6.80 -5.61
CA GLY A 38 14.55 -7.88 -5.01
C GLY A 38 13.71 -7.41 -3.82
N TYR A 39 13.37 -6.13 -3.76
CA TYR A 39 12.50 -5.59 -2.73
C TYR A 39 11.04 -5.88 -3.05
N ALA A 40 10.27 -6.44 -2.13
CA ALA A 40 8.82 -6.61 -2.26
C ALA A 40 8.14 -6.48 -0.89
N ILE A 41 7.02 -5.76 -0.80
CA ILE A 41 6.17 -5.79 0.40
C ILE A 41 4.80 -6.32 0.00
N TYR A 42 4.35 -7.37 0.68
CA TYR A 42 3.05 -7.98 0.41
C TYR A 42 2.46 -8.56 1.71
N ALA A 43 1.17 -8.83 1.72
CA ALA A 43 0.51 -9.56 2.79
C ALA A 43 0.33 -11.04 2.44
N TYR A 44 0.55 -11.93 3.39
CA TYR A 44 0.14 -13.35 3.30
C TYR A 44 -0.77 -13.67 4.48
N LYS A 45 -2.02 -14.06 4.19
CA LYS A 45 -3.04 -14.42 5.18
C LYS A 45 -3.18 -13.40 6.33
N GLY A 46 -3.01 -12.10 6.06
CA GLY A 46 -3.09 -11.02 7.05
C GLY A 46 -1.78 -10.65 7.77
N VAL A 47 -0.65 -11.29 7.43
CA VAL A 47 0.70 -10.93 7.92
C VAL A 47 1.44 -10.16 6.83
N VAL A 48 2.01 -9.01 7.17
CA VAL A 48 2.79 -8.20 6.21
C VAL A 48 4.24 -8.67 6.17
N ILE A 49 4.67 -9.10 4.99
CA ILE A 49 5.99 -9.62 4.71
C ILE A 49 6.74 -8.61 3.86
N GLU A 50 8.01 -8.39 4.22
CA GLU A 50 8.97 -7.61 3.46
C GLU A 50 10.06 -8.57 2.96
N LYS A 51 10.18 -8.68 1.65
CA LYS A 51 11.27 -9.37 0.97
C LYS A 51 12.34 -8.35 0.61
N ARG A 52 13.58 -8.64 0.97
CA ARG A 52 14.77 -7.90 0.50
C ARG A 52 15.72 -8.91 -0.13
N MET A 53 15.95 -8.80 -1.44
CA MET A 53 16.70 -9.79 -2.21
C MET A 53 16.12 -11.20 -2.05
N ASN A 54 16.79 -12.06 -1.26
CA ASN A 54 16.39 -13.44 -0.96
C ASN A 54 16.08 -13.67 0.53
N VAL A 55 15.92 -12.59 1.31
CA VAL A 55 15.61 -12.67 2.73
C VAL A 55 14.22 -12.09 2.98
N TYR A 56 13.44 -12.79 3.78
CA TYR A 56 12.09 -12.44 4.18
C TYR A 56 12.09 -11.97 5.64
N TYR A 57 11.37 -10.89 5.88
CA TYR A 57 11.20 -10.22 7.17
C TYR A 57 9.72 -9.96 7.41
N ILE A 58 9.32 -9.86 8.67
CA ILE A 58 8.00 -9.34 9.03
C ILE A 58 8.08 -7.82 9.13
N ALA A 59 7.36 -7.12 8.26
CA ALA A 59 7.48 -5.67 8.10
C ALA A 59 6.75 -4.87 9.20
N LYS A 60 5.67 -5.44 9.74
CA LYS A 60 4.79 -4.80 10.73
C LYS A 60 4.46 -5.79 11.84
N ARG A 61 4.26 -5.28 13.07
CA ARG A 61 3.74 -6.11 14.18
C ARG A 61 2.45 -6.81 13.76
N ILE A 62 2.35 -8.09 14.11
CA ILE A 62 1.18 -8.90 13.82
C ILE A 62 -0.01 -8.35 14.63
N GLN A 63 -1.04 -7.90 13.92
CA GLN A 63 -2.24 -7.30 14.53
C GLN A 63 -3.34 -8.33 14.83
N ILE A 64 -3.03 -9.62 14.68
CA ILE A 64 -3.96 -10.72 14.83
C ILE A 64 -3.99 -11.16 16.30
N LYS A 65 -5.19 -11.20 16.90
CA LYS A 65 -5.38 -11.65 18.30
C LYS A 65 -5.39 -13.18 18.35
N GLY A 66 -4.76 -13.75 19.36
CA GLY A 66 -4.66 -15.22 19.53
C GLY A 66 -3.47 -15.83 18.79
N PHE A 67 -2.61 -14.99 18.20
CA PHE A 67 -1.36 -15.47 17.61
C PHE A 67 -0.40 -15.89 18.74
N PRO A 68 0.16 -17.10 18.70
CA PRO A 68 0.93 -17.64 19.82
C PRO A 68 2.26 -16.90 19.97
N GLU A 69 2.56 -16.41 21.17
CA GLU A 69 3.74 -15.58 21.45
C GLU A 69 5.05 -16.28 21.08
N GLU A 70 5.12 -17.59 21.24
CA GLU A 70 6.29 -18.39 20.85
C GLU A 70 6.57 -18.33 19.34
N VAL A 71 5.51 -18.34 18.52
CA VAL A 71 5.63 -18.26 17.06
C VAL A 71 5.97 -16.83 16.66
N ILE A 72 5.41 -15.82 17.34
CA ILE A 72 5.79 -14.41 17.12
C ILE A 72 7.30 -14.24 17.36
N LYS A 73 7.84 -14.75 18.47
CA LYS A 73 9.28 -14.68 18.77
C LYS A 73 10.13 -15.39 17.71
N LYS A 74 9.69 -16.56 17.22
CA LYS A 74 10.39 -17.27 16.14
C LYS A 74 10.37 -16.49 14.83
N MET A 75 9.29 -15.75 14.58
CA MET A 75 9.07 -14.97 13.37
C MET A 75 9.75 -13.59 13.36
N GLU A 76 10.26 -13.11 14.49
CA GLU A 76 11.09 -11.89 14.55
C GLU A 76 12.50 -12.09 13.93
N GLY A 77 12.82 -13.30 13.49
CA GLY A 77 14.05 -13.64 12.80
C GLY A 77 14.08 -13.30 11.30
N THR A 78 15.20 -13.64 10.66
CA THR A 78 15.40 -13.49 9.22
C THR A 78 15.26 -14.84 8.53
N PHE A 79 14.44 -14.91 7.48
CA PHE A 79 14.19 -16.16 6.77
C PHE A 79 14.78 -16.10 5.37
N THR A 80 15.64 -17.05 5.01
CA THR A 80 16.13 -17.21 3.63
C THR A 80 15.21 -18.10 2.80
N ALA A 81 14.57 -19.05 3.46
CA ALA A 81 13.63 -19.99 2.88
C ALA A 81 12.18 -19.53 3.06
N ALA A 82 11.49 -19.31 1.94
CA ALA A 82 10.08 -18.88 1.91
C ALA A 82 9.13 -19.92 2.53
N TYR A 83 9.38 -21.22 2.30
CA TYR A 83 8.53 -22.30 2.79
C TYR A 83 8.49 -22.36 4.33
N ILE A 84 9.62 -22.12 5.00
CA ILE A 84 9.69 -22.10 6.47
C ILE A 84 8.81 -20.99 7.04
N LEU A 85 8.86 -19.80 6.43
CA LEU A 85 8.03 -18.68 6.86
C LEU A 85 6.55 -18.96 6.61
N LYS A 86 6.22 -19.59 5.48
CA LYS A 86 4.85 -20.00 5.15
C LYS A 86 4.29 -20.96 6.20
N ASP A 87 5.03 -22.03 6.52
CA ASP A 87 4.60 -23.05 7.47
C ASP A 87 4.46 -22.48 8.89
N LEU A 88 5.36 -21.57 9.31
CA LEU A 88 5.26 -20.88 10.59
C LEU A 88 4.02 -19.98 10.68
N ILE A 89 3.70 -19.26 9.61
CA ILE A 89 2.50 -18.42 9.57
C ILE A 89 1.26 -19.32 9.62
N ASP A 90 1.23 -20.40 8.84
CA ASP A 90 0.10 -21.32 8.78
C ASP A 90 -0.13 -21.99 10.16
N PHE A 91 0.93 -22.45 10.83
CA PHE A 91 0.86 -22.98 12.20
C PHE A 91 0.35 -21.93 13.19
N GLY A 92 0.86 -20.70 13.12
CA GLY A 92 0.42 -19.62 14.01
C GLY A 92 -1.03 -19.18 13.79
N LEU A 93 -1.61 -19.46 12.62
CA LEU A 93 -2.99 -19.14 12.29
C LEU A 93 -4.00 -20.19 12.79
N GLU A 94 -3.57 -21.39 13.17
CA GLU A 94 -4.46 -22.44 13.67
C GLU A 94 -5.12 -22.07 15.02
N SER A 95 -4.42 -21.30 15.85
CA SER A 95 -4.90 -20.89 17.18
C SER A 95 -5.59 -19.52 17.21
N VAL A 96 -5.85 -18.92 16.04
CA VAL A 96 -6.30 -17.53 15.91
C VAL A 96 -7.83 -17.41 15.88
N ASP A 97 -8.33 -16.30 16.43
CA ASP A 97 -9.73 -15.89 16.31
C ASP A 97 -10.13 -15.64 14.83
N ALA A 98 -10.92 -16.56 14.24
CA ALA A 98 -11.33 -16.51 12.83
C ALA A 98 -12.01 -15.18 12.42
N LYS A 99 -12.82 -14.58 13.31
CA LYS A 99 -13.52 -13.31 13.03
C LYS A 99 -12.55 -12.16 12.83
N ARG A 100 -11.56 -12.03 13.71
CA ARG A 100 -10.54 -10.96 13.62
C ARG A 100 -9.57 -11.21 12.48
N HIS A 101 -9.30 -12.47 12.17
CA HIS A 101 -8.48 -12.84 11.03
C HIS A 101 -9.10 -12.38 9.71
N ALA A 102 -10.41 -12.59 9.53
CA ALA A 102 -11.14 -12.11 8.36
C ALA A 102 -11.06 -10.57 8.24
N GLU A 103 -11.26 -9.84 9.34
CA GLU A 103 -11.13 -8.37 9.34
C GLU A 103 -9.73 -7.89 8.92
N VAL A 104 -8.68 -8.57 9.38
CA VAL A 104 -7.29 -8.22 9.03
C VAL A 104 -7.02 -8.52 7.54
N ARG A 105 -7.51 -9.65 7.02
CA ARG A 105 -7.41 -10.00 5.59
C ARG A 105 -8.16 -8.99 4.71
N GLU A 106 -9.33 -8.52 5.12
CA GLU A 106 -10.06 -7.50 4.36
C GLU A 106 -9.34 -6.16 4.30
N ARG A 107 -8.60 -5.80 5.36
CA ARG A 107 -7.82 -4.55 5.42
C ARG A 107 -6.53 -4.64 4.61
N LEU A 108 -5.84 -5.77 4.68
CA LEU A 108 -4.55 -5.98 4.05
C LEU A 108 -4.73 -6.68 2.71
N LYS A 109 -5.04 -5.90 1.67
CA LYS A 109 -5.18 -6.41 0.31
C LYS A 109 -3.89 -6.25 -0.48
N ASN A 110 -3.57 -7.24 -1.29
CA ASN A 110 -2.52 -7.14 -2.29
C ASN A 110 -3.09 -6.71 -3.63
N TRP A 111 -2.28 -5.99 -4.40
CA TRP A 111 -2.60 -5.64 -5.77
C TRP A 111 -1.41 -5.89 -6.69
N LYS A 112 -1.71 -6.24 -7.94
CA LYS A 112 -0.71 -6.42 -8.99
C LYS A 112 -0.62 -5.14 -9.80
N CYS A 113 0.59 -4.63 -9.96
CA CYS A 113 0.81 -3.51 -10.85
C CYS A 113 0.68 -3.96 -12.32
N PRO A 114 -0.15 -3.33 -13.16
CA PRO A 114 -0.30 -3.70 -14.57
C PRO A 114 0.97 -3.46 -15.39
N HIS A 115 1.84 -2.53 -14.99
CA HIS A 115 3.04 -2.19 -15.73
C HIS A 115 4.23 -3.10 -15.40
N CYS A 116 4.55 -3.27 -14.12
CA CYS A 116 5.70 -4.08 -13.69
C CYS A 116 5.34 -5.49 -13.23
N ALA A 117 4.06 -5.87 -13.30
CA ALA A 117 3.49 -7.16 -12.84
C ALA A 117 3.82 -7.54 -11.39
N THR A 118 4.39 -6.62 -10.60
CA THR A 118 4.84 -6.87 -9.23
C THR A 118 3.65 -6.82 -8.29
N ILE A 119 3.58 -7.79 -7.38
CA ILE A 119 2.54 -7.87 -6.35
C ILE A 119 3.00 -7.02 -5.15
N THR A 120 2.13 -6.13 -4.70
CA THR A 120 2.47 -5.18 -3.65
C THR A 120 1.29 -4.95 -2.70
N LEU A 121 1.58 -4.59 -1.46
CA LEU A 121 0.57 -4.26 -0.47
C LEU A 121 -0.15 -2.95 -0.83
N LEU A 122 -1.47 -2.94 -0.72
CA LEU A 122 -2.29 -1.73 -0.90
C LEU A 122 -2.19 -0.82 0.35
N ASP A 123 -1.10 -0.06 0.45
CA ASP A 123 -0.96 0.93 1.51
C ASP A 123 -1.67 2.26 1.18
N ALA A 124 -2.26 2.89 2.20
CA ALA A 124 -2.96 4.17 2.06
C ALA A 124 -2.06 5.31 1.54
N LYS A 125 -0.75 5.20 1.73
CA LYS A 125 0.26 6.16 1.27
C LYS A 125 0.39 6.23 -0.26
N HIS A 126 -0.02 5.18 -0.97
CA HIS A 126 0.09 5.09 -2.43
C HIS A 126 -1.17 5.61 -3.15
N LYS A 127 -2.27 5.79 -2.40
CA LYS A 127 -3.50 6.37 -2.89
C LYS A 127 -3.38 7.89 -2.91
N HIS A 128 -3.58 8.50 -4.08
CA HIS A 128 -3.63 9.94 -4.21
C HIS A 128 -4.86 10.37 -5.01
N VAL A 129 -5.42 11.50 -4.61
CA VAL A 129 -6.56 12.13 -5.27
C VAL A 129 -6.04 12.95 -6.44
N VAL A 130 -6.65 12.79 -7.61
CA VAL A 130 -6.33 13.59 -8.78
C VAL A 130 -7.02 14.94 -8.64
N TRP A 131 -6.23 15.99 -8.46
CA TRP A 131 -6.71 17.36 -8.38
C TRP A 131 -6.64 18.03 -9.75
N LYS A 132 -7.74 18.65 -10.18
CA LYS A 132 -7.74 19.56 -11.33
C LYS A 132 -7.47 20.97 -10.82
N TYR A 133 -6.43 21.59 -11.36
CA TYR A 133 -6.07 22.97 -11.06
C TYR A 133 -6.77 23.88 -12.05
N VAL A 134 -7.50 24.87 -11.55
CA VAL A 134 -8.17 25.89 -12.35
C VAL A 134 -7.69 27.24 -11.84
N LYS A 135 -7.22 28.10 -12.75
CA LYS A 135 -6.92 29.49 -12.42
C LYS A 135 -8.20 30.30 -12.55
N ASN A 136 -8.56 31.00 -11.49
CA ASN A 136 -9.67 31.95 -11.52
C ASN A 136 -9.24 33.24 -12.24
N GLU A 137 -10.21 34.08 -12.58
CA GLU A 137 -10.01 35.37 -13.26
C GLU A 137 -9.07 36.33 -12.49
N TRP A 138 -8.97 36.14 -11.17
CA TRP A 138 -8.06 36.88 -10.28
C TRP A 138 -6.64 36.28 -10.16
N GLY A 139 -6.31 35.25 -10.94
CA GLY A 139 -4.99 34.60 -10.92
C GLY A 139 -4.74 33.63 -9.76
N GLU A 140 -5.75 33.38 -8.92
CA GLU A 140 -5.69 32.40 -7.83
C GLU A 140 -5.91 30.97 -8.36
N GLU A 141 -5.14 30.00 -7.84
CA GLU A 141 -5.28 28.58 -8.20
C GLU A 141 -6.27 27.87 -7.27
N ASP A 142 -7.42 27.48 -7.82
CA ASP A 142 -8.38 26.59 -7.17
C ASP A 142 -8.09 25.13 -7.54
N ARG A 143 -8.19 24.24 -6.55
CA ARG A 143 -8.13 22.79 -6.77
C ARG A 143 -9.53 22.21 -6.67
N ILE A 144 -9.94 21.53 -7.73
CA ILE A 144 -11.19 20.79 -7.82
C ILE A 144 -10.85 19.32 -7.67
N ASP A 145 -11.48 18.65 -6.71
CA ASP A 145 -11.40 17.19 -6.59
C ASP A 145 -12.13 16.58 -7.81
N THR A 146 -11.42 15.83 -8.64
CA THR A 146 -12.02 15.18 -9.82
C THR A 146 -12.79 13.91 -9.46
N GLY A 147 -12.79 13.50 -8.19
CA GLY A 147 -13.37 12.24 -7.71
C GLY A 147 -12.54 11.01 -8.10
N ARG A 148 -11.54 11.15 -8.97
CA ARG A 148 -10.68 10.06 -9.43
C ARG A 148 -9.55 9.82 -8.44
N ARG A 149 -9.38 8.56 -8.05
CA ARG A 149 -8.30 8.10 -7.17
C ARG A 149 -7.30 7.30 -8.00
N ARG A 150 -6.02 7.65 -7.87
CA ARG A 150 -4.92 6.94 -8.50
C ARG A 150 -4.06 6.24 -7.45
N LEU A 151 -3.46 5.14 -7.87
CA LEU A 151 -2.48 4.37 -7.13
C LEU A 151 -1.13 4.52 -7.82
N LYS A 152 -0.13 4.95 -7.06
CA LYS A 152 1.24 5.01 -7.55
C LYS A 152 1.97 3.72 -7.16
N CYS A 153 2.51 3.02 -8.14
CA CYS A 153 3.35 1.86 -7.88
C CYS A 153 4.67 2.31 -7.23
N HIS A 154 5.06 1.67 -6.13
CA HIS A 154 6.32 1.99 -5.43
C HIS A 154 7.57 1.61 -6.25
N TYR A 155 7.42 0.71 -7.23
CA TYR A 155 8.53 0.11 -7.95
C TYR A 155 8.79 0.77 -9.31
N CYS A 156 7.78 0.84 -10.17
CA CYS A 156 7.91 1.50 -11.47
C CYS A 156 7.56 2.99 -11.43
N MET A 157 7.06 3.49 -10.30
CA MET A 157 6.64 4.89 -10.11
C MET A 157 5.52 5.36 -11.04
N GLU A 158 4.95 4.48 -11.86
CA GLU A 158 3.80 4.76 -12.70
C GLU A 158 2.51 4.81 -11.89
N GLU A 159 1.56 5.59 -12.41
CA GLU A 159 0.26 5.80 -11.81
C GLU A 159 -0.78 4.96 -12.53
N THR A 160 -1.61 4.28 -11.74
CA THR A 160 -2.69 3.41 -12.22
C THR A 160 -4.01 3.89 -11.62
N LEU A 161 -5.09 3.81 -12.38
CA LEU A 161 -6.41 4.13 -11.85
C LEU A 161 -6.86 3.01 -10.91
N MET A 162 -7.44 3.35 -9.75
CA MET A 162 -7.90 2.32 -8.80
C MET A 162 -8.92 1.34 -9.40
N GLU A 163 -9.63 1.75 -10.46
CA GLU A 163 -10.62 0.92 -11.16
C GLU A 163 -9.97 -0.17 -12.02
N GLU A 164 -8.71 0.03 -12.44
CA GLU A 164 -7.95 -0.90 -13.29
C GLU A 164 -7.07 -1.85 -12.46
N VAL A 165 -7.18 -1.79 -11.13
CA VAL A 165 -6.31 -2.55 -10.24
C VAL A 165 -6.82 -3.97 -10.01
N GLU A 166 -6.02 -4.93 -10.44
CA GLU A 166 -6.23 -6.34 -10.12
C GLU A 166 -5.80 -6.63 -8.69
N TYR A 167 -6.76 -7.06 -7.85
CA TYR A 167 -6.47 -7.58 -6.53
C TYR A 167 -6.00 -9.02 -6.62
N VAL A 168 -4.88 -9.32 -5.98
CA VAL A 168 -4.32 -10.67 -5.93
C VAL A 168 -4.69 -11.31 -4.60
N SER A 169 -5.08 -12.58 -4.63
CA SER A 169 -5.34 -13.36 -3.43
C SER A 169 -4.07 -13.50 -2.58
N ASP A 170 -4.21 -13.34 -1.27
CA ASP A 170 -3.08 -13.39 -0.34
C ASP A 170 -2.38 -14.76 -0.26
N GLU A 171 -2.95 -15.81 -0.87
CA GLU A 171 -2.42 -17.18 -0.83
C GLU A 171 -1.43 -17.48 -1.97
N THR A 172 -1.40 -16.66 -3.02
CA THR A 172 -0.62 -16.89 -4.25
C THR A 172 0.68 -16.08 -4.31
N VAL A 173 1.11 -15.49 -3.19
CA VAL A 173 2.18 -14.47 -3.17
C VAL A 173 3.57 -15.05 -2.87
N PHE A 174 3.66 -16.31 -2.44
CA PHE A 174 4.91 -17.01 -2.17
C PHE A 174 5.46 -17.76 -3.38
#